data_AF-A0A2N1IIK0-F1
#
_entry.id   AF-A0A2N1IIK0-F1
#
_cell.length_a   1.000
_cell.length_b   1.000
_cell.length_c   1.000
_cell.angle_alpha   90.00
_cell.angle_beta   90.00
_cell.angle_gamma   90.00
#
_symmetry.space_group_name_H-M   'P 1'
#
loop_
_entity.id
_entity.type
_entity.pdbx_description
1 polymer ?
#
loop_
_entity_poly.entity_id
_entity_poly.type
_entity_poly.pdbx_seq_one_letter_code
_entity_poly.pdbx_strand_id
1 'polypeptide(L)'
;MKPLHAKISLLLLGISAALLGLSILLLGPHKHITLTTDFYLLSDLLPAKIFNFIAAFSFIVSAIVAFLSIKQSNLRPILGYLLISISIIPLGSLLSDSMWIASMGGFPVIGSGQGVIKYFALLSIGILLIKRSFSPLVSAWISIMPVLVVLLWIGGMKFTLLEAQGIEALVKSSPFMGWLYNFFSLQATSNIIGIYDLIAVVFLILAMYSAKLMLPAILMSAMVFVVTQSFLVTFTGSLSSETILSTTGHFLIKDLWFLVCLFFYYSALTSRYHAIKSTR
;
A
#
# COMPACT_ATOMS: atom_id res chain seq x y z
N MET A 1 -17.23 -0.74 -12.51
CA MET A 1 -15.88 -1.13 -13.01
C MET A 1 -16.01 -2.04 -14.23
N LYS A 2 -15.15 -1.87 -15.24
CA LYS A 2 -15.04 -2.84 -16.34
C LYS A 2 -14.64 -4.22 -15.80
N PRO A 3 -15.13 -5.34 -16.38
CA PRO A 3 -14.83 -6.69 -15.89
C PRO A 3 -13.33 -6.99 -15.76
N LEU A 4 -12.50 -6.51 -16.70
CA LEU A 4 -11.06 -6.72 -16.69
C LEU A 4 -10.37 -6.10 -15.47
N HIS A 5 -10.66 -4.82 -15.16
CA HIS A 5 -10.03 -4.12 -14.04
C HIS A 5 -10.38 -4.79 -12.70
N ALA A 6 -11.61 -5.27 -12.56
CA ALA A 6 -12.03 -6.00 -11.37
C ALA A 6 -11.28 -7.33 -11.21
N LYS A 7 -11.09 -8.09 -12.31
CA LYS A 7 -10.30 -9.33 -12.28
C LYS A 7 -8.83 -9.08 -11.91
N ILE A 8 -8.20 -8.08 -12.53
CA ILE A 8 -6.82 -7.70 -12.21
C ILE A 8 -6.71 -7.26 -10.74
N SER A 9 -7.66 -6.46 -10.25
CA SER A 9 -7.66 -6.01 -8.85
C SER A 9 -7.69 -7.18 -7.86
N LEU A 10 -8.58 -8.15 -8.11
CA LEU A 10 -8.70 -9.35 -7.28
C LEU A 10 -7.47 -10.27 -7.39
N LEU A 11 -6.83 -10.33 -8.57
CA LEU A 11 -5.59 -11.06 -8.77
C LEU A 11 -4.44 -10.43 -7.95
N LEU A 12 -4.28 -9.10 -8.00
CA LEU A 12 -3.26 -8.39 -7.22
C LEU A 12 -3.48 -8.54 -5.71
N LEU A 13 -4.74 -8.46 -5.25
CA LEU A 13 -5.10 -8.74 -3.86
C LEU A 13 -4.78 -10.18 -3.47
N GLY A 14 -5.16 -11.15 -4.31
CA GLY A 14 -4.90 -12.57 -4.04
C GLY A 14 -3.41 -12.89 -3.95
N ILE A 15 -2.61 -12.40 -4.90
CA ILE A 15 -1.15 -12.64 -4.92
C ILE A 15 -0.48 -11.97 -3.72
N SER A 16 -0.75 -10.69 -3.46
CA SER A 16 -0.14 -9.98 -2.32
C SER A 16 -0.52 -10.62 -0.99
N ALA A 17 -1.80 -10.98 -0.79
CA ALA A 17 -2.26 -11.64 0.42
C ALA A 17 -1.68 -13.05 0.58
N ALA A 18 -1.55 -13.82 -0.51
CA ALA A 18 -0.94 -15.16 -0.46
C ALA A 18 0.53 -15.07 -0.05
N LEU A 19 1.30 -14.20 -0.71
CA LEU A 19 2.73 -14.03 -0.42
C LEU A 19 2.96 -13.50 0.99
N LEU A 20 2.19 -12.52 1.44
CA LEU A 20 2.26 -12.03 2.82
C LEU A 20 1.85 -13.10 3.83
N GLY A 21 0.73 -13.79 3.61
CA GLY A 21 0.23 -14.79 4.53
C GLY A 21 1.19 -15.97 4.70
N LEU A 22 1.71 -16.51 3.60
CA LEU A 22 2.72 -17.58 3.63
C LEU A 22 4.03 -17.10 4.23
N SER A 23 4.46 -15.88 3.90
CA SER A 23 5.71 -15.35 4.44
C SER A 23 5.64 -15.08 5.94
N ILE A 24 4.54 -14.49 6.43
CA ILE A 24 4.30 -14.28 7.87
C ILE A 24 4.26 -15.63 8.60
N LEU A 25 3.63 -16.65 8.00
CA LEU A 25 3.57 -17.99 8.57
C LEU A 25 4.97 -18.59 8.80
N LEU A 26 5.86 -18.43 7.82
CA LEU A 26 7.23 -18.96 7.84
C LEU A 26 8.18 -18.12 8.71
N LEU A 27 8.06 -16.78 8.66
CA LEU A 27 8.92 -15.84 9.39
C LEU A 27 8.76 -15.96 10.91
N GLY A 28 7.55 -16.27 11.37
CA GLY A 28 7.25 -16.27 12.80
C GLY A 28 7.14 -14.85 13.40
N PRO A 29 7.09 -14.74 14.74
CA PRO A 29 6.96 -13.46 15.43
C PRO A 29 8.04 -12.47 15.01
N HIS A 30 7.61 -11.28 14.57
CA HIS A 30 8.50 -10.23 14.10
C HIS A 30 8.04 -8.87 14.64
N LYS A 31 8.92 -7.87 14.51
CA LYS A 31 8.77 -6.54 15.12
C LYS A 31 7.39 -5.90 14.92
N HIS A 32 6.79 -5.98 13.73
CA HIS A 32 5.48 -5.37 13.47
C HIS A 32 4.32 -6.04 14.21
N ILE A 33 4.37 -7.36 14.43
CA ILE A 33 3.38 -8.07 15.24
C ILE A 33 3.52 -7.61 16.69
N THR A 34 4.73 -7.65 17.23
CA THR A 34 5.01 -7.24 18.62
C THR A 34 4.62 -5.80 18.89
N LEU A 35 5.02 -4.85 18.03
CA LEU A 35 4.64 -3.44 18.19
C LEU A 35 3.12 -3.22 18.18
N THR A 36 2.38 -4.01 17.40
CA THR A 36 0.92 -3.92 17.33
C THR A 36 0.27 -4.54 18.56
N THR A 37 0.76 -5.70 19.02
CA THR A 37 0.21 -6.38 20.19
C THR A 37 0.52 -5.65 21.48
N ASP A 38 1.71 -5.05 21.59
CA ASP A 38 2.11 -4.20 22.72
C ASP A 38 1.20 -2.99 22.84
N PHE A 39 0.87 -2.33 21.72
CA PHE A 39 -0.04 -1.19 21.70
C PHE A 39 -1.43 -1.54 22.26
N TYR A 40 -1.93 -2.74 21.97
CA TYR A 40 -3.21 -3.22 22.49
C TYR A 40 -3.11 -3.92 23.86
N LEU A 41 -1.93 -3.91 24.51
CA LEU A 41 -1.68 -4.60 25.78
C LEU A 41 -1.99 -6.11 25.72
N LEU A 42 -1.80 -6.72 24.55
CA LEU A 42 -2.10 -8.12 24.29
C LEU A 42 -0.89 -9.05 24.48
N SER A 43 0.32 -8.49 24.52
CA SER A 43 1.56 -9.25 24.59
C SER A 43 1.71 -10.05 25.90
N ASP A 44 1.08 -9.59 26.98
CA ASP A 44 1.04 -10.31 28.27
C ASP A 44 -0.06 -11.39 28.31
N LEU A 45 -1.04 -11.34 27.40
CA LEU A 45 -2.19 -12.24 27.38
C LEU A 45 -1.90 -13.53 26.59
N LEU A 46 -1.22 -13.40 25.44
CA LEU A 46 -0.94 -14.53 24.55
C LEU A 46 0.47 -14.41 23.95
N PRO A 47 1.15 -15.55 23.69
CA PRO A 47 2.43 -15.53 23.00
C PRO A 47 2.35 -14.90 21.60
N ALA A 48 3.37 -14.13 21.21
CA ALA A 48 3.47 -13.48 19.90
C ALA A 48 3.30 -14.45 18.70
N LYS A 49 3.64 -15.73 18.90
CA LYS A 49 3.43 -16.80 17.92
C LYS A 49 1.96 -16.98 17.53
N ILE A 50 1.03 -16.80 18.47
CA ILE A 50 -0.41 -16.93 18.22
C ILE A 50 -0.87 -15.77 17.33
N PHE A 51 -0.50 -14.53 17.65
CA PHE A 51 -0.84 -13.37 16.83
C PHE A 51 -0.24 -13.45 15.42
N ASN A 52 0.97 -13.99 15.30
CA ASN A 52 1.58 -14.28 14.00
C ASN A 52 0.76 -15.29 13.18
N PHE A 53 0.31 -16.38 13.80
CA PHE A 53 -0.57 -17.36 13.12
C PHE A 53 -1.91 -16.74 12.72
N ILE A 54 -2.53 -15.93 13.58
CA ILE A 54 -3.80 -15.24 13.28
C ILE A 54 -3.62 -14.32 12.06
N ALA A 55 -2.54 -13.53 12.04
CA ALA A 55 -2.24 -12.64 10.92
C ALA A 55 -2.01 -13.42 9.61
N ALA A 56 -1.16 -14.46 9.65
CA ALA A 56 -0.88 -15.32 8.51
C ALA A 56 -2.16 -15.97 7.96
N PHE A 57 -2.95 -16.58 8.85
CA PHE A 57 -4.20 -17.24 8.49
C PHE A 57 -5.19 -16.25 7.87
N SER A 58 -5.33 -15.06 8.44
CA SER A 58 -6.23 -14.02 7.92
C SER A 58 -5.87 -13.63 6.50
N PHE A 59 -4.58 -13.44 6.21
CA PHE A 59 -4.10 -13.14 4.85
C PHE A 59 -4.28 -14.31 3.88
N ILE A 60 -4.03 -15.55 4.30
CA ILE A 60 -4.24 -16.75 3.46
C ILE A 60 -5.74 -16.89 3.10
N VAL A 61 -6.64 -16.71 4.08
CA VAL A 61 -8.08 -16.73 3.84
C VAL A 61 -8.49 -15.60 2.88
N SER A 62 -7.99 -14.38 3.09
CA SER A 62 -8.23 -13.27 2.15
C SER A 62 -7.74 -13.59 0.74
N ALA A 63 -6.60 -14.27 0.58
CA ALA A 63 -6.08 -14.68 -0.72
C ALA A 63 -7.02 -15.65 -1.43
N ILE A 64 -7.47 -16.70 -0.71
CA ILE A 64 -8.42 -17.69 -1.23
C ILE A 64 -9.72 -17.01 -1.66
N VAL A 65 -10.30 -16.19 -0.78
CA VAL A 65 -11.55 -15.47 -1.09
C VAL A 65 -11.37 -14.50 -2.25
N ALA A 66 -10.21 -13.84 -2.38
CA ALA A 66 -9.89 -12.98 -3.52
C ALA A 66 -9.85 -13.74 -4.85
N PHE A 67 -9.18 -14.91 -4.90
CA PHE A 67 -9.16 -15.73 -6.11
C PHE A 67 -10.53 -16.29 -6.47
N LEU A 68 -11.30 -16.78 -5.49
CA LEU A 68 -12.66 -17.26 -5.73
C LEU A 68 -13.59 -16.13 -6.22
N SER A 69 -13.40 -14.91 -5.69
CA SER A 69 -14.16 -13.71 -6.08
C SER A 69 -13.99 -13.29 -7.55
N ILE A 70 -12.96 -13.80 -8.25
CA ILE A 70 -12.76 -13.58 -9.68
C ILE A 70 -13.91 -14.22 -10.48
N LYS A 71 -14.34 -15.42 -10.09
CA LYS A 71 -15.45 -16.15 -10.72
C LYS A 71 -16.78 -15.89 -10.00
N GLN A 72 -16.75 -15.75 -8.67
CA GLN A 72 -17.93 -15.67 -7.81
C GLN A 72 -18.09 -14.28 -7.20
N SER A 73 -18.83 -13.39 -7.88
CA SER A 73 -18.93 -11.97 -7.45
C SER A 73 -19.63 -11.75 -6.10
N ASN A 74 -20.41 -12.72 -5.62
CA ASN A 74 -21.06 -12.73 -4.31
C ASN A 74 -20.07 -12.85 -3.14
N LEU A 75 -18.83 -13.29 -3.38
CA LEU A 75 -17.80 -13.38 -2.34
C LEU A 75 -17.07 -12.06 -2.09
N ARG A 76 -17.26 -11.05 -2.94
CA ARG A 76 -16.55 -9.76 -2.84
C ARG A 76 -16.85 -9.01 -1.54
N PRO A 77 -18.10 -8.94 -1.03
CA PRO A 77 -18.36 -8.32 0.26
C PRO A 77 -17.66 -9.06 1.42
N ILE A 78 -17.59 -10.40 1.36
CA ILE A 78 -16.87 -11.21 2.37
C ILE A 78 -15.39 -10.85 2.37
N LEU A 79 -14.77 -10.78 1.17
CA LEU A 79 -13.40 -10.28 1.05
C LEU A 79 -13.28 -8.88 1.64
N GLY A 80 -14.24 -8.00 1.36
CA GLY A 80 -14.24 -6.64 1.88
C GLY A 80 -14.22 -6.58 3.41
N TYR A 81 -15.06 -7.36 4.09
CA TYR A 81 -15.04 -7.44 5.56
C TYR A 81 -13.72 -7.96 6.10
N LEU A 82 -13.14 -9.00 5.48
CA LEU A 82 -11.83 -9.53 5.87
C LEU A 82 -10.74 -8.47 5.75
N LEU A 83 -10.69 -7.74 4.64
CA LEU A 83 -9.69 -6.68 4.41
C LEU A 83 -9.84 -5.52 5.41
N ILE A 84 -11.07 -5.15 5.77
CA ILE A 84 -11.31 -4.15 6.82
C ILE A 84 -10.79 -4.65 8.17
N SER A 85 -11.16 -5.86 8.58
CA SER A 85 -10.72 -6.41 9.87
C SER A 85 -9.20 -6.52 9.98
N ILE A 86 -8.53 -6.97 8.90
CA ILE A 86 -7.07 -7.06 8.83
C ILE A 86 -6.39 -5.69 8.90
N SER A 87 -7.00 -4.65 8.32
CA SER A 87 -6.37 -3.33 8.21
C SER A 87 -6.55 -2.47 9.46
N ILE A 88 -7.68 -2.55 10.14
CA ILE A 88 -7.94 -1.70 11.31
C ILE A 88 -6.95 -1.97 12.46
N ILE A 89 -6.58 -3.24 12.67
CA ILE A 89 -5.68 -3.65 13.77
C ILE A 89 -4.32 -2.94 13.67
N PRO A 90 -3.52 -3.08 12.60
CA PRO A 90 -2.27 -2.33 12.48
C PRO A 90 -2.51 -0.83 12.38
N LEU A 91 -3.57 -0.36 11.72
CA LEU A 91 -3.84 1.09 11.65
C LEU A 91 -4.06 1.74 13.02
N GLY A 92 -4.67 1.03 13.97
CA GLY A 92 -4.84 1.52 15.33
C GLY A 92 -3.51 1.74 16.04
N SER A 93 -2.47 0.94 15.74
CA SER A 93 -1.15 1.08 16.37
C SER A 93 -0.39 2.33 15.93
N LEU A 94 -0.86 3.07 14.91
CA LEU A 94 -0.35 4.41 14.57
C LEU A 94 -0.47 5.40 15.72
N LEU A 95 -1.37 5.18 16.68
CA LEU A 95 -1.47 6.04 17.87
C LEU A 95 -0.30 5.83 18.86
N SER A 96 0.54 4.83 18.63
CA SER A 96 1.72 4.55 19.46
C SER A 96 2.91 5.43 19.09
N ASP A 97 3.64 5.90 20.10
CA ASP A 97 4.91 6.62 19.92
C ASP A 97 5.98 5.78 19.18
N SER A 98 5.88 4.45 19.24
CA SER A 98 6.81 3.52 18.58
C SER A 98 6.71 3.52 17.04
N MET A 99 5.66 4.13 16.49
CA MET A 99 5.47 4.30 15.05
C MET A 99 6.23 5.52 14.50
N TRP A 100 6.62 6.44 15.38
CA TRP A 100 7.27 7.70 15.06
C TRP A 100 8.75 7.70 15.46
N ILE A 101 9.53 8.59 14.86
CA ILE A 101 10.97 8.71 15.14
C ILE A 101 11.16 9.76 16.23
N ALA A 102 11.24 9.31 17.49
CA ALA A 102 11.37 10.18 18.66
C ALA A 102 12.59 11.12 18.58
N SER A 103 13.72 10.65 18.03
CA SER A 103 14.94 11.46 17.87
C SER A 103 14.78 12.62 16.89
N MET A 104 13.74 12.63 16.05
CA MET A 104 13.41 13.71 15.12
C MET A 104 12.16 14.49 15.53
N GLY A 105 11.73 14.38 16.80
CA GLY A 105 10.58 15.11 17.34
C GLY A 105 9.27 14.32 17.41
N GLY A 106 9.29 13.01 17.10
CA GLY A 106 8.09 12.17 17.16
C GLY A 106 7.12 12.45 16.02
N PHE A 107 5.82 12.33 16.27
CA PHE A 107 4.79 12.61 15.25
C PHE A 107 4.96 14.05 14.68
N PRO A 108 4.97 14.25 13.35
CA PRO A 108 4.59 13.30 12.30
C PRO A 108 5.77 12.60 11.60
N VAL A 109 6.97 12.57 12.16
CA VAL A 109 8.15 11.96 11.51
C VAL A 109 8.03 10.43 11.59
N ILE A 110 7.67 9.79 10.48
CA ILE A 110 7.23 8.40 10.44
C ILE A 110 8.39 7.41 10.30
N GLY A 111 8.46 6.47 11.23
CA GLY A 111 9.47 5.41 11.26
C GLY A 111 8.87 4.06 10.92
N SER A 112 8.71 3.20 11.92
CA SER A 112 8.10 1.86 11.72
C SER A 112 6.65 1.93 11.20
N GLY A 113 5.97 3.07 11.43
CA GLY A 113 4.64 3.36 10.91
C GLY A 113 4.53 3.40 9.39
N GLN A 114 5.64 3.53 8.64
CA GLN A 114 5.59 3.56 7.16
C GLN A 114 4.96 2.28 6.58
N GLY A 115 5.25 1.12 7.16
CA GLY A 115 4.64 -0.15 6.76
C GLY A 115 3.18 -0.29 7.20
N VAL A 116 2.77 0.48 8.21
CA VAL A 116 1.43 0.48 8.81
C VAL A 116 0.47 1.35 8.01
N ILE A 117 0.89 2.55 7.58
CA ILE A 117 0.02 3.44 6.78
C ILE A 117 -0.41 2.79 5.45
N LYS A 118 0.32 1.80 4.93
CA LYS A 118 -0.10 1.06 3.74
C LYS A 118 -1.40 0.28 3.93
N TYR A 119 -1.78 -0.07 5.17
CA TYR A 119 -3.05 -0.75 5.44
C TYR A 119 -4.27 0.14 5.19
N PHE A 120 -4.13 1.46 5.07
CA PHE A 120 -5.22 2.33 4.60
C PHE A 120 -5.71 1.91 3.21
N ALA A 121 -4.83 1.34 2.35
CA ALA A 121 -5.23 0.82 1.05
C ALA A 121 -6.19 -0.37 1.18
N LEU A 122 -5.89 -1.33 2.07
CA LEU A 122 -6.79 -2.46 2.32
C LEU A 122 -8.12 -2.02 2.93
N LEU A 123 -8.10 -1.05 3.85
CA LEU A 123 -9.32 -0.47 4.42
C LEU A 123 -10.20 0.14 3.33
N SER A 124 -9.60 0.98 2.47
CA SER A 124 -10.27 1.61 1.33
C SER A 124 -10.88 0.58 0.38
N ILE A 125 -10.10 -0.41 -0.03
CA ILE A 125 -10.54 -1.48 -0.92
C ILE A 125 -11.68 -2.27 -0.28
N GLY A 126 -11.55 -2.60 1.01
CA GLY A 126 -12.57 -3.36 1.74
C GLY A 126 -13.91 -2.62 1.80
N ILE A 127 -13.89 -1.32 2.09
CA ILE A 127 -15.08 -0.45 2.08
C ILE A 127 -15.77 -0.47 0.71
N LEU A 128 -14.99 -0.37 -0.38
CA LEU A 128 -15.50 -0.34 -1.76
C LEU A 128 -15.99 -1.71 -2.25
N LEU A 129 -15.50 -2.81 -1.67
CA LEU A 129 -15.97 -4.16 -1.97
C LEU A 129 -17.28 -4.51 -1.24
N ILE A 130 -17.52 -3.94 -0.06
CA ILE A 130 -18.77 -4.14 0.71
C ILE A 130 -19.90 -3.33 0.10
N LYS A 131 -19.70 -2.02 -0.10
CA LYS A 131 -20.79 -1.10 -0.43
C LYS A 131 -20.90 -0.86 -1.93
N ARG A 132 -22.02 -1.31 -2.51
CA ARG A 132 -22.27 -1.25 -3.95
C ARG A 132 -22.77 0.11 -4.47
N SER A 133 -23.17 1.04 -3.59
CA SER A 133 -23.97 2.23 -3.95
C SER A 133 -23.33 3.60 -3.72
N PHE A 134 -22.02 3.69 -3.50
CA PHE A 134 -21.38 5.01 -3.38
C PHE A 134 -21.46 5.80 -4.69
N SER A 135 -21.62 7.13 -4.57
CA SER A 135 -21.53 8.01 -5.75
C SER A 135 -20.13 7.91 -6.37
N PRO A 136 -19.97 8.20 -7.68
CA PRO A 136 -18.66 8.18 -8.33
C PRO A 136 -17.63 9.08 -7.64
N LEU A 137 -18.04 10.24 -7.13
CA LEU A 137 -17.15 11.16 -6.41
C LEU A 137 -16.67 10.56 -5.07
N VAL A 138 -17.59 9.98 -4.29
CA VAL A 138 -17.23 9.36 -3.00
C VAL A 138 -16.34 8.15 -3.22
N SER A 139 -16.65 7.31 -4.21
CA SER A 139 -15.80 6.17 -4.59
C SER A 139 -14.39 6.62 -4.98
N ALA A 140 -14.26 7.72 -5.72
CA ALA A 140 -12.98 8.28 -6.11
C ALA A 140 -12.16 8.75 -4.89
N TRP A 141 -12.78 9.47 -3.96
CA TRP A 141 -12.12 9.90 -2.72
C TRP A 141 -11.68 8.71 -1.85
N ILE A 142 -12.58 7.75 -1.60
CA ILE A 142 -12.23 6.54 -0.81
C ILE A 142 -11.04 5.84 -1.46
N SER A 143 -11.06 5.68 -2.79
CA SER A 143 -9.99 5.00 -3.53
C SER A 143 -8.65 5.73 -3.42
N ILE A 144 -8.63 7.06 -3.54
CA ILE A 144 -7.36 7.80 -3.68
C ILE A 144 -6.73 8.24 -2.36
N MET A 145 -7.53 8.43 -1.31
CA MET A 145 -7.02 8.81 0.02
C MET A 145 -5.79 8.01 0.49
N PRO A 146 -5.77 6.66 0.47
CA PRO A 146 -4.58 5.90 0.86
C PRO A 146 -3.36 6.19 0.00
N VAL A 147 -3.55 6.44 -1.29
CA VAL A 147 -2.47 6.79 -2.23
C VAL A 147 -1.90 8.17 -1.90
N LEU A 148 -2.76 9.15 -1.60
CA LEU A 148 -2.31 10.48 -1.18
C LEU A 148 -1.53 10.42 0.13
N VAL A 149 -2.02 9.66 1.11
CA VAL A 149 -1.35 9.50 2.42
C VAL A 149 0.04 8.91 2.24
N VAL A 150 0.18 7.81 1.49
CA VAL A 150 1.50 7.16 1.35
C VAL A 150 2.49 8.03 0.58
N LEU A 151 2.07 8.64 -0.52
CA LEU A 151 2.94 9.47 -1.36
C LEU A 151 3.34 10.77 -0.64
N LEU A 152 2.40 11.41 0.07
CA LEU A 152 2.69 12.63 0.81
C LEU A 152 3.64 12.36 1.99
N TRP A 153 3.36 11.30 2.75
CA TRP A 153 4.08 11.05 4.00
C TRP A 153 5.44 10.40 3.77
N ILE A 154 5.49 9.30 3.00
CA ILE A 154 6.78 8.64 2.68
C ILE A 154 7.57 9.51 1.70
N GLY A 155 6.91 10.17 0.74
CA GLY A 155 7.57 11.13 -0.15
C GLY A 155 8.16 12.32 0.62
N GLY A 156 7.46 12.81 1.65
CA GLY A 156 7.97 13.83 2.57
C GLY A 156 9.18 13.37 3.38
N MET A 157 9.23 12.10 3.80
CA MET A 157 10.40 11.55 4.50
C MET A 157 11.66 11.55 3.63
N LYS A 158 11.55 11.50 2.30
CA LYS A 158 12.70 11.45 1.38
C LYS A 158 13.59 12.69 1.41
N PHE A 159 13.12 13.79 2.01
CA PHE A 159 13.93 14.98 2.27
C PHE A 159 14.83 14.88 3.52
N THR A 160 14.75 13.76 4.25
CA THR A 160 15.60 13.45 5.39
C THR A 160 16.77 12.55 5.00
N LEU A 161 17.89 12.66 5.73
CA LEU A 161 19.06 11.80 5.53
C LEU A 161 18.75 10.34 5.88
N LEU A 162 17.94 10.11 6.92
CA LEU A 162 17.56 8.77 7.37
C LEU A 162 16.84 8.01 6.26
N GLU A 163 15.86 8.65 5.61
CA GLU A 163 15.14 8.02 4.50
C GLU A 163 16.03 7.85 3.26
N ALA A 164 16.89 8.83 2.97
CA ALA A 164 17.83 8.74 1.85
C ALA A 164 18.75 7.51 1.98
N GLN A 165 19.27 7.26 3.18
CA GLN A 165 20.03 6.05 3.51
C GLN A 165 19.15 4.78 3.45
N GLY A 166 17.91 4.86 3.94
CA GLY A 166 16.97 3.73 3.95
C GLY A 166 16.61 3.20 2.57
N ILE A 167 16.53 4.07 1.55
CA ILE A 167 16.20 3.67 0.17
C ILE A 167 17.42 3.38 -0.70
N GLU A 168 18.64 3.66 -0.23
CA GLU A 168 19.84 3.66 -1.05
C GLU A 168 20.06 2.33 -1.77
N ALA A 169 20.02 1.23 -1.02
CA ALA A 169 20.26 -0.10 -1.56
C ALA A 169 19.19 -0.52 -2.58
N LEU A 170 17.93 -0.15 -2.34
CA LEU A 170 16.80 -0.40 -3.26
C LEU A 170 16.99 0.34 -4.58
N VAL A 171 17.32 1.64 -4.49
CA VAL A 171 17.52 2.49 -5.66
C VAL A 171 18.75 2.04 -6.44
N LYS A 172 19.87 1.71 -5.78
CA LYS A 172 21.11 1.21 -6.43
C LYS A 172 20.89 -0.07 -7.21
N SER A 173 20.05 -0.99 -6.69
CA SER A 173 19.77 -2.24 -7.40
C SER A 173 18.83 -2.09 -8.60
N SER A 174 18.16 -0.95 -8.74
CA SER A 174 17.10 -0.79 -9.74
C SER A 174 17.63 -0.39 -11.13
N PRO A 175 17.21 -1.07 -12.21
CA PRO A 175 17.53 -0.63 -13.56
C PRO A 175 16.84 0.70 -13.93
N PHE A 176 15.74 1.04 -13.25
CA PHE A 176 14.98 2.26 -13.52
C PHE A 176 15.55 3.51 -12.84
N MET A 177 16.27 3.33 -11.73
CA MET A 177 16.68 4.44 -10.87
C MET A 177 18.17 4.41 -10.47
N GLY A 178 18.86 3.27 -10.57
CA GLY A 178 20.25 3.14 -10.11
C GLY A 178 21.22 4.09 -10.82
N TRP A 179 20.92 4.44 -12.08
CA TRP A 179 21.67 5.42 -12.86
C TRP A 179 21.65 6.83 -12.24
N LEU A 180 20.68 7.19 -11.41
CA LEU A 180 20.62 8.49 -10.74
C LEU A 180 21.87 8.76 -9.90
N TYR A 181 22.42 7.72 -9.26
CA TYR A 181 23.63 7.85 -8.45
C TYR A 181 24.91 8.12 -9.25
N ASN A 182 24.87 8.01 -10.59
CA ASN A 182 25.98 8.43 -11.44
C ASN A 182 26.04 9.96 -11.59
N PHE A 183 24.93 10.66 -11.34
CA PHE A 183 24.80 12.10 -11.57
C PHE A 183 24.49 12.89 -10.29
N PHE A 184 23.86 12.24 -9.31
CA PHE A 184 23.35 12.88 -8.10
C PHE A 184 23.88 12.21 -6.84
N SER A 185 24.05 13.02 -5.78
CA SER A 185 24.41 12.52 -4.45
C SER A 185 23.29 11.69 -3.83
N LEU A 186 23.59 10.98 -2.74
CA LEU A 186 22.62 10.20 -1.98
C LEU A 186 21.34 11.00 -1.66
N GLN A 187 21.52 12.18 -1.06
CA GLN A 187 20.41 13.05 -0.68
C GLN A 187 19.70 13.65 -1.89
N ALA A 188 20.44 14.05 -2.93
CA ALA A 188 19.84 14.65 -4.13
C ALA A 188 18.95 13.64 -4.86
N THR A 189 19.38 12.37 -5.01
CA THR A 189 18.56 11.29 -5.56
C THR A 189 17.29 11.08 -4.73
N SER A 190 17.40 11.04 -3.40
CA SER A 190 16.24 10.90 -2.52
C SER A 190 15.25 12.07 -2.69
N ASN A 191 15.75 13.31 -2.71
CA ASN A 191 14.93 14.50 -2.92
C ASN A 191 14.21 14.48 -4.28
N ILE A 192 14.86 14.04 -5.35
CA ILE A 192 14.23 13.93 -6.69
C ILE A 192 13.03 12.97 -6.63
N ILE A 193 13.18 11.82 -5.97
CA ILE A 193 12.08 10.86 -5.81
C ILE A 193 10.97 11.47 -4.93
N GLY A 194 11.32 12.18 -3.86
CA GLY A 194 10.35 12.89 -3.01
C GLY A 194 9.56 13.95 -3.79
N ILE A 195 10.22 14.75 -4.63
CA ILE A 195 9.56 15.72 -5.51
C ILE A 195 8.59 15.02 -6.46
N TYR A 196 9.00 13.89 -7.06
CA TYR A 196 8.13 13.12 -7.94
C TYR A 196 6.86 12.65 -7.23
N ASP A 197 6.99 12.12 -6.00
CA ASP A 197 5.85 11.67 -5.19
C ASP A 197 4.90 12.83 -4.87
N LEU A 198 5.42 14.01 -4.51
CA LEU A 198 4.61 15.19 -4.22
C LEU A 198 3.91 15.74 -5.47
N ILE A 199 4.56 15.71 -6.65
CA ILE A 199 3.91 16.07 -7.91
C ILE A 199 2.78 15.07 -8.23
N ALA A 200 2.98 13.78 -7.97
CA ALA A 200 1.95 12.76 -8.12
C ALA A 200 0.71 13.05 -7.25
N VAL A 201 0.90 13.42 -5.98
CA VAL A 201 -0.18 13.86 -5.09
C VAL A 201 -0.99 15.02 -5.69
N VAL A 202 -0.31 16.07 -6.19
CA VAL A 202 -0.97 17.22 -6.80
C VAL A 202 -1.79 16.82 -8.02
N PHE A 203 -1.21 16.01 -8.92
CA PHE A 203 -1.92 15.56 -10.13
C PHE A 203 -3.13 14.69 -9.80
N LEU A 204 -3.04 13.82 -8.80
CA LEU A 204 -4.16 12.99 -8.34
C LEU A 204 -5.32 13.85 -7.85
N ILE A 205 -5.03 14.91 -7.08
CA ILE A 205 -6.06 15.84 -6.61
C ILE A 205 -6.65 16.63 -7.79
N LEU A 206 -5.83 17.14 -8.70
CA LEU A 206 -6.30 17.90 -9.86
C LEU A 206 -7.12 17.04 -10.84
N ALA A 207 -6.85 15.74 -10.94
CA ALA A 207 -7.65 14.79 -11.71
C ALA A 207 -9.11 14.68 -11.23
N MET A 208 -9.41 15.10 -9.99
CA MET A 208 -10.79 15.23 -9.49
C MET A 208 -11.56 16.37 -10.15
N TYR A 209 -10.88 17.33 -10.77
CA TYR A 209 -11.50 18.51 -11.37
C TYR A 209 -11.34 18.57 -12.88
N SER A 210 -10.39 17.82 -13.45
CA SER A 210 -10.13 17.78 -14.89
C SER A 210 -9.96 16.36 -15.42
N ALA A 211 -10.83 15.96 -16.35
CA ALA A 211 -10.73 14.68 -17.06
C ALA A 211 -9.42 14.52 -17.84
N LYS A 212 -8.83 15.63 -18.30
CA LYS A 212 -7.55 15.64 -19.05
C LYS A 212 -6.37 15.19 -18.17
N LEU A 213 -6.44 15.43 -16.86
CA LEU A 213 -5.37 15.09 -15.92
C LEU A 213 -5.49 13.68 -15.34
N MET A 214 -6.62 13.00 -15.55
CA MET A 214 -6.88 11.66 -15.01
C MET A 214 -5.81 10.65 -15.42
N LEU A 215 -5.53 10.53 -16.72
CA LEU A 215 -4.58 9.54 -17.21
C LEU A 215 -3.13 9.87 -16.78
N PRO A 216 -2.61 11.10 -16.94
CA PRO A 216 -1.30 11.48 -16.42
C PRO A 216 -1.14 11.22 -14.92
N ALA A 217 -2.13 11.57 -14.11
CA ALA A 217 -2.08 11.40 -12.66
C ALA A 217 -1.98 9.93 -12.24
N ILE A 218 -2.80 9.07 -12.87
CA ILE A 218 -2.83 7.63 -12.59
C ILE A 218 -1.54 6.96 -13.07
N LEU A 219 -1.05 7.30 -14.27
CA LEU A 219 0.18 6.71 -14.80
C LEU A 219 1.38 7.08 -13.94
N MET A 220 1.54 8.36 -13.59
CA MET A 220 2.62 8.83 -12.74
C MET A 220 2.61 8.15 -11.37
N SER A 221 1.44 8.06 -10.74
CA SER A 221 1.30 7.38 -9.43
C SER A 221 1.53 5.87 -9.55
N ALA A 222 1.04 5.24 -10.62
CA ALA A 222 1.25 3.81 -10.87
C ALA A 222 2.74 3.50 -11.08
N MET A 223 3.50 4.38 -11.73
CA MET A 223 4.93 4.21 -11.92
C MET A 223 5.70 4.15 -10.60
N VAL A 224 5.32 4.92 -9.58
CA VAL A 224 5.92 4.82 -8.23
C VAL A 224 5.80 3.39 -7.71
N PHE A 225 4.60 2.83 -7.74
CA PHE A 225 4.33 1.50 -7.21
C PHE A 225 4.92 0.40 -8.09
N VAL A 226 4.92 0.55 -9.41
CA VAL A 226 5.55 -0.41 -10.34
C VAL A 226 7.06 -0.44 -10.14
N VAL A 227 7.73 0.71 -10.02
CA VAL A 227 9.17 0.72 -9.73
C VAL A 227 9.43 0.12 -8.35
N THR A 228 8.59 0.39 -7.35
CA THR A 228 8.74 -0.23 -6.04
C THR A 228 8.55 -1.75 -6.09
N GLN A 229 7.62 -2.25 -6.91
CA GLN A 229 7.51 -3.70 -7.16
C GLN A 229 8.74 -4.28 -7.86
N SER A 230 9.42 -3.53 -8.72
CA SER A 230 10.65 -4.00 -9.36
C SER A 230 11.76 -4.33 -8.35
N PHE A 231 11.71 -3.74 -7.15
CA PHE A 231 12.66 -4.03 -6.08
C PHE A 231 12.50 -5.45 -5.50
N LEU A 232 11.32 -6.08 -5.63
CA LEU A 232 11.15 -7.49 -5.23
C LEU A 232 12.02 -8.46 -6.05
N VAL A 233 12.42 -8.04 -7.26
CA VAL A 233 13.24 -8.85 -8.17
C VAL A 233 14.68 -8.36 -8.17
N THR A 234 14.88 -7.04 -8.11
CA THR A 234 16.20 -6.42 -8.30
C THR A 234 17.00 -6.31 -7.01
N PHE A 235 16.34 -6.13 -5.86
CA PHE A 235 17.01 -6.08 -4.56
C PHE A 235 17.01 -7.46 -3.90
N THR A 236 18.20 -8.07 -3.76
CA THR A 236 18.37 -9.41 -3.19
C THR A 236 17.82 -9.52 -1.76
N GLY A 237 17.92 -8.45 -0.98
CA GLY A 237 17.40 -8.40 0.39
C GLY A 237 15.87 -8.33 0.51
N SER A 238 15.12 -8.35 -0.60
CA SER A 238 13.66 -8.40 -0.60
C SER A 238 13.09 -9.82 -0.45
N LEU A 239 13.86 -10.84 -0.85
CA LEU A 239 13.49 -12.25 -0.79
C LEU A 239 14.24 -12.96 0.34
N SER A 240 13.68 -14.08 0.79
CA SER A 240 14.28 -14.94 1.81
C SER A 240 14.06 -16.40 1.43
N SER A 241 15.11 -17.22 1.50
CA SER A 241 15.03 -18.66 1.24
C SER A 241 14.18 -19.39 2.28
N GLU A 242 14.08 -18.84 3.49
CA GLU A 242 13.34 -19.44 4.60
C GLU A 242 11.89 -18.95 4.65
N THR A 243 11.66 -17.69 4.29
CA THR A 243 10.39 -17.01 4.56
C THR A 243 9.71 -16.47 3.31
N ILE A 244 10.19 -16.80 2.11
CA ILE A 244 9.75 -16.27 0.80
C ILE A 244 10.08 -14.79 0.63
N LEU A 245 9.53 -13.94 1.49
CA LEU A 245 9.79 -12.50 1.56
C LEU A 245 10.54 -12.16 2.85
N SER A 246 11.44 -11.19 2.77
CA SER A 246 12.01 -10.53 3.94
C SER A 246 11.05 -9.47 4.51
N THR A 247 11.39 -8.83 5.63
CA THR A 247 10.67 -7.65 6.14
C THR A 247 10.58 -6.53 5.09
N THR A 248 11.64 -6.34 4.30
CA THR A 248 11.62 -5.40 3.17
C THR A 248 10.66 -5.89 2.09
N GLY A 249 10.68 -7.19 1.76
CA GLY A 249 9.71 -7.78 0.85
C GLY A 249 8.25 -7.58 1.28
N HIS A 250 7.97 -7.66 2.59
CA HIS A 250 6.64 -7.34 3.16
C HIS A 250 6.26 -5.89 2.95
N PHE A 251 7.22 -4.97 3.08
CA PHE A 251 6.97 -3.56 2.82
C PHE A 251 6.68 -3.30 1.33
N LEU A 252 7.43 -3.93 0.44
CA LEU A 252 7.32 -3.75 -1.01
C LEU A 252 6.02 -4.34 -1.56
N ILE A 253 5.67 -5.60 -1.24
CA ILE A 253 4.51 -6.29 -1.82
C ILE A 253 3.17 -5.60 -1.55
N LYS A 254 3.10 -4.83 -0.46
CA LYS A 254 1.93 -4.03 -0.09
C LYS A 254 1.59 -2.94 -1.12
N ASP A 255 2.55 -2.52 -1.96
CA ASP A 255 2.27 -1.48 -2.95
C ASP A 255 1.36 -1.94 -4.08
N LEU A 256 1.15 -3.24 -4.24
CA LEU A 256 0.10 -3.77 -5.11
C LEU A 256 -1.29 -3.29 -4.70
N TRP A 257 -1.51 -3.01 -3.42
CA TRP A 257 -2.80 -2.49 -2.93
C TRP A 257 -3.07 -1.08 -3.46
N PHE A 258 -2.03 -0.26 -3.62
CA PHE A 258 -2.20 1.08 -4.19
C PHE A 258 -2.50 1.02 -5.70
N LEU A 259 -1.95 0.05 -6.44
CA LEU A 259 -2.35 -0.19 -7.83
C LEU A 259 -3.85 -0.54 -7.94
N VAL A 260 -4.38 -1.34 -7.00
CA VAL A 260 -5.81 -1.63 -6.91
C VAL A 260 -6.62 -0.36 -6.63
N CYS A 261 -6.16 0.46 -5.69
CA CYS A 261 -6.76 1.77 -5.39
C CYS A 261 -6.80 2.67 -6.64
N LEU A 262 -5.73 2.70 -7.44
CA LEU A 262 -5.68 3.46 -8.70
C LEU A 262 -6.67 2.92 -9.75
N PHE A 263 -6.88 1.60 -9.85
CA PHE A 263 -7.91 1.03 -10.72
C PHE A 263 -9.33 1.41 -10.29
N PHE A 264 -9.59 1.43 -8.97
CA PHE A 264 -10.87 1.85 -8.43
C PHE A 264 -11.09 3.35 -8.67
N TYR A 265 -10.06 4.17 -8.46
CA TYR A 265 -10.05 5.60 -8.76
C TYR A 265 -10.34 5.89 -10.24
N TYR A 266 -9.64 5.21 -11.16
CA TYR A 266 -9.87 5.32 -12.59
C TYR A 266 -11.33 5.02 -12.96
N SER A 267 -11.87 3.92 -12.42
CA SER A 267 -13.25 3.54 -12.70
C SER A 267 -14.24 4.55 -12.17
N ALA A 268 -14.00 5.09 -10.97
CA ALA A 268 -14.87 6.07 -10.33
C ALA A 268 -14.89 7.40 -11.11
N LEU A 269 -13.72 7.91 -11.49
CA LEU A 269 -13.63 9.14 -12.29
C LEU A 269 -14.20 8.97 -13.70
N THR A 270 -13.96 7.84 -14.36
CA THR A 270 -14.55 7.56 -15.68
C THR A 270 -16.07 7.61 -15.61
N SER A 271 -16.68 6.97 -14.60
CA SER A 271 -18.12 7.02 -14.37
C SER A 271 -18.62 8.45 -14.10
N ARG A 272 -17.87 9.22 -13.29
CA ARG A 272 -18.21 10.62 -12.99
C ARG A 272 -18.22 11.50 -14.23
N TYR A 273 -17.14 11.49 -15.01
CA TYR A 273 -17.03 12.36 -16.18
C TYR A 273 -17.98 11.96 -17.30
N HIS A 274 -18.33 10.68 -17.39
CA HIS A 274 -19.39 10.24 -18.30
C HIS A 274 -20.76 10.82 -17.90
N ALA A 275 -21.11 10.79 -16.60
CA ALA A 275 -22.36 11.37 -16.08
C ALA A 275 -22.45 12.89 -16.24
N ILE A 276 -21.33 13.61 -16.09
CA ILE A 276 -21.26 15.06 -16.34
C ILE A 276 -21.46 15.38 -17.83
N LYS A 277 -20.94 14.53 -18.73
CA LYS A 277 -21.11 14.73 -20.17
C LYS A 277 -22.52 14.40 -20.66
N SER A 278 -23.21 13.44 -20.05
CA SER A 278 -24.58 13.07 -20.41
C SER A 278 -25.64 14.06 -19.92
N THR A 279 -25.27 15.03 -19.08
CA THR A 279 -26.16 16.07 -18.53
C THR A 279 -25.96 17.45 -19.18
N ARG A 280 -25.04 17.55 -20.16
CA ARG A 280 -24.79 18.74 -20.98
C ARG A 280 -25.16 18.45 -22.42
#